data_AF-A0AA38YYT5-F1
#
_entry.id   AF-A0AA38YYT5-F1
#
_cell.length_a   1.000
_cell.length_b   1.000
_cell.length_c   1.000
_cell.angle_alpha   90.00
_cell.angle_beta   90.00
_cell.angle_gamma   90.00
#
_symmetry.space_group_name_H-M   'P 1'
#
loop_
_entity.id
_entity.type
_entity.pdbx_description
1 polymer ?
#
loop_
_entity_poly.entity_id
_entity_poly.type
_entity_poly.pdbx_seq_one_letter_code
_entity_poly.pdbx_strand_id
1 'polypeptide(L)'
;MTPYHNIRYWLSDFCSGGKVVGKEEIFNQCHARLKNVIERVFGVVKVCFPILKRMTPYSFTTQTKIVMVCFSIHNFLQQILVANRLFFEYDNKVKLESDNANQNQNSTTSNFFAASDQEFMQQFRNQITNELFQVFN
;
A
#
# COMPACT_ATOMS: atom_id res chain seq x y z
N MET A 1 12.52 -3.51 -2.49
CA MET A 1 12.85 -4.89 -2.06
C MET A 1 12.06 -5.83 -2.95
N THR A 2 12.65 -6.91 -3.46
CA THR A 2 11.97 -7.84 -4.37
C THR A 2 11.37 -9.04 -3.62
N PRO A 3 10.16 -9.51 -3.97
CA PRO A 3 9.61 -10.77 -3.47
C PRO A 3 10.53 -11.97 -3.71
N TYR A 4 10.24 -13.11 -3.07
CA TYR A 4 10.86 -14.38 -3.44
C TYR A 4 10.28 -14.86 -4.77
N HIS A 5 11.17 -15.18 -5.71
CA HIS A 5 10.83 -15.73 -7.01
C HIS A 5 10.44 -17.20 -6.89
N ASN A 6 9.61 -17.70 -7.81
CA ASN A 6 9.10 -19.09 -7.85
C ASN A 6 8.21 -19.51 -6.65
N ILE A 7 7.90 -18.58 -5.74
CA ILE A 7 6.94 -18.74 -4.64
C ILE A 7 5.64 -17.99 -4.98
N ARG A 8 4.48 -18.45 -4.45
CA ARG A 8 3.18 -17.78 -4.61
C ARG A 8 3.25 -16.31 -4.18
N TYR A 9 2.44 -15.45 -4.80
CA TYR A 9 2.56 -14.00 -4.59
C TYR A 9 1.25 -13.21 -4.75
N TRP A 10 0.33 -13.63 -5.62
CA TRP A 10 -0.89 -12.86 -5.86
C TRP A 10 -1.89 -13.12 -4.73
N LEU A 11 -2.71 -12.11 -4.37
CA LEU A 11 -3.70 -12.27 -3.31
C LEU A 11 -4.73 -13.37 -3.63
N SER A 12 -5.03 -13.59 -4.92
CA SER A 12 -5.83 -14.71 -5.44
C SER A 12 -5.31 -16.08 -5.01
N ASP A 13 -3.98 -16.26 -5.01
CA ASP A 13 -3.31 -17.53 -4.70
C ASP A 13 -3.59 -17.93 -3.24
N PHE A 14 -3.67 -16.93 -2.35
CA PHE A 14 -3.94 -17.09 -0.93
C PHE A 14 -5.43 -17.14 -0.58
N CYS A 15 -6.30 -16.47 -1.36
CA CYS A 15 -7.75 -16.59 -1.22
C CYS A 15 -8.27 -17.99 -1.62
N SER A 16 -7.52 -18.75 -2.42
CA SER A 16 -7.94 -20.04 -2.99
C SER A 16 -7.80 -21.25 -2.05
N GLY A 17 -7.89 -21.04 -0.72
CA GLY A 17 -7.99 -22.10 0.28
C GLY A 17 -6.69 -22.82 0.67
N GLY A 18 -5.56 -22.53 0.03
CA GLY A 18 -4.26 -23.07 0.44
C GLY A 18 -3.77 -22.44 1.75
N LYS A 19 -3.43 -23.25 2.77
CA LYS A 19 -2.60 -22.77 3.88
C LYS A 19 -1.25 -22.31 3.34
N VAL A 20 -0.76 -21.21 3.90
CA VAL A 20 0.63 -20.78 3.73
C VAL A 20 1.53 -21.73 4.54
N VAL A 21 2.61 -22.22 3.93
CA VAL A 21 3.50 -23.23 4.54
C VAL A 21 4.96 -22.75 4.60
N GLY A 22 5.41 -21.94 3.64
CA GLY A 22 6.79 -21.49 3.56
C GLY A 22 7.07 -20.14 4.25
N LYS A 23 8.25 -20.00 4.88
CA LYS A 23 8.80 -18.71 5.34
C LYS A 23 8.68 -17.60 4.28
N GLU A 24 9.13 -17.92 3.08
CA GLU A 24 9.13 -17.04 1.90
C GLU A 24 7.71 -16.74 1.40
N GLU A 25 6.77 -17.67 1.61
CA GLU A 25 5.37 -17.53 1.22
C GLU A 25 4.62 -16.60 2.20
N ILE A 26 4.92 -16.65 3.50
CA ILE A 26 4.48 -15.64 4.49
C ILE A 26 5.01 -14.26 4.11
N PHE A 27 6.32 -14.14 3.81
CA PHE A 27 6.90 -12.87 3.37
C PHE A 27 6.19 -12.34 2.11
N ASN A 28 6.02 -13.17 1.09
CA ASN A 28 5.35 -12.78 -0.15
C ASN A 28 3.90 -12.33 0.09
N GLN A 29 3.14 -13.04 0.93
CA GLN A 29 1.78 -12.64 1.29
C GLN A 29 1.77 -11.30 2.03
N CYS A 30 2.60 -11.11 3.06
CA CYS A 30 2.70 -9.85 3.80
C CYS A 30 3.11 -8.68 2.90
N HIS A 31 4.10 -8.89 2.02
CA HIS A 31 4.55 -7.91 1.03
C HIS A 31 3.43 -7.52 0.07
N ALA A 32 2.71 -8.50 -0.50
CA ALA A 32 1.61 -8.24 -1.43
C ALA A 32 0.42 -7.53 -0.75
N ARG A 33 0.09 -7.89 0.50
CA ARG A 33 -0.93 -7.19 1.30
C ARG A 33 -0.56 -5.73 1.57
N LEU A 34 0.68 -5.46 1.98
CA LEU A 34 1.19 -4.11 2.22
C LEU A 34 1.21 -3.28 0.92
N LYS A 35 1.70 -3.86 -0.18
CA LYS A 35 1.71 -3.24 -1.51
C LYS A 35 0.30 -2.83 -1.96
N ASN A 36 -0.70 -3.71 -1.80
CA ASN A 36 -2.09 -3.39 -2.10
C ASN A 36 -2.62 -2.20 -1.28
N VAL A 37 -2.33 -2.12 0.02
CA VAL A 37 -2.73 -0.97 0.85
C VAL A 37 -2.10 0.33 0.32
N ILE A 38 -0.80 0.32 0.04
CA ILE A 38 -0.07 1.48 -0.49
C ILE A 38 -0.63 1.90 -1.86
N GLU A 39 -0.85 0.96 -2.77
CA GLU A 39 -1.36 1.23 -4.12
C GLU A 39 -2.80 1.78 -4.09
N ARG A 40 -3.65 1.30 -3.18
CA ARG A 40 -4.99 1.87 -2.96
C ARG A 40 -4.93 3.31 -2.46
N VAL A 41 -4.05 3.65 -1.53
CA VAL A 41 -3.87 5.03 -1.06
C VAL A 41 -3.36 5.94 -2.20
N PHE A 42 -2.35 5.51 -2.96
CA PHE A 42 -1.89 6.24 -4.15
C PHE A 42 -2.99 6.39 -5.21
N GLY A 43 -3.88 5.40 -5.35
CA GLY A 43 -5.07 5.49 -6.20
C GLY A 43 -6.03 6.60 -5.78
N VAL A 44 -6.43 6.61 -4.50
CA VAL A 44 -7.29 7.66 -3.91
C VAL A 44 -6.66 9.04 -4.06
N VAL A 45 -5.39 9.20 -3.67
CA VAL A 45 -4.68 10.48 -3.77
C VAL A 45 -4.57 10.97 -5.23
N LYS A 46 -4.35 10.07 -6.21
CA LYS A 46 -4.39 10.42 -7.64
C LYS A 46 -5.79 10.79 -8.14
N VAL A 47 -6.87 10.29 -7.54
CA VAL A 47 -8.25 10.72 -7.86
C VAL A 47 -8.51 12.11 -7.29
N CYS A 48 -8.15 12.37 -6.02
CA CYS A 48 -8.33 13.67 -5.36
C CYS A 48 -7.48 14.79 -5.98
N PHE A 49 -6.27 14.48 -6.48
CA PHE A 49 -5.34 15.47 -7.02
C PHE A 49 -4.96 15.16 -8.49
N PRO A 50 -5.72 15.67 -9.48
CA PRO A 50 -5.48 15.41 -10.90
C PRO A 50 -4.07 15.76 -11.41
N ILE A 51 -3.38 16.70 -10.77
CA ILE A 51 -1.96 17.02 -11.04
C ILE A 51 -1.03 15.80 -10.95
N LEU A 52 -1.37 14.81 -10.10
CA LEU A 52 -0.61 13.56 -9.96
C LEU A 52 -0.95 12.51 -11.03
N LYS A 53 -1.95 12.75 -11.89
CA LYS A 53 -2.25 11.89 -13.06
C LYS A 53 -1.42 12.27 -14.28
N ARG A 54 -1.02 13.54 -14.40
CA ARG A 54 -0.18 14.07 -15.47
C ARG A 54 0.84 15.03 -14.86
N MET A 55 1.94 14.47 -14.35
CA MET A 55 2.99 15.26 -13.72
C MET A 55 3.59 16.23 -14.75
N THR A 56 3.44 17.52 -14.51
CA THR A 56 4.07 18.58 -15.31
C THR A 56 5.60 18.50 -15.20
N PRO A 57 6.36 18.99 -16.21
CA PRO A 57 7.81 18.82 -16.31
C PRO A 57 8.60 19.72 -15.35
N TYR A 58 8.34 19.58 -14.05
CA TYR A 58 9.14 20.15 -12.97
C TYR A 58 10.33 19.26 -12.64
N SER A 59 11.35 19.81 -11.98
CA SER A 59 12.47 19.03 -11.45
C SER A 59 12.01 17.99 -10.42
N PHE A 60 12.75 16.89 -10.28
CA PHE A 60 12.42 15.78 -9.38
C PHE A 60 12.15 16.25 -7.94
N THR A 61 12.95 17.17 -7.41
CA THR A 61 12.75 17.79 -6.08
C THR A 61 11.39 18.47 -5.94
N THR A 62 10.92 19.16 -6.98
CA THR A 62 9.59 19.79 -7.00
C THR A 62 8.48 18.77 -7.18
N GLN A 63 8.67 17.73 -8.01
CA GLN A 63 7.71 16.63 -8.14
C GLN A 63 7.48 15.92 -6.80
N THR A 64 8.55 15.58 -6.08
CA THR A 64 8.49 14.98 -4.73
C THR A 64 7.79 15.90 -3.74
N LYS A 65 8.07 17.21 -3.75
CA LYS A 65 7.36 18.20 -2.91
C LYS A 65 5.85 18.24 -3.20
N ILE A 66 5.43 18.20 -4.46
CA ILE A 66 4.01 18.16 -4.84
C ILE A 66 3.34 16.88 -4.31
N VAL A 67 3.97 15.71 -4.48
CA VAL A 67 3.46 14.44 -3.93
C VAL A 67 3.31 14.54 -2.40
N MET A 68 4.34 15.00 -1.69
CA MET A 68 4.30 15.17 -0.23
C MET A 68 3.17 16.11 0.20
N VAL A 69 3.00 17.27 -0.46
CA VAL A 69 1.91 18.22 -0.14
C VAL A 69 0.53 17.60 -0.40
N CYS A 70 0.32 16.89 -1.51
CA CYS A 70 -0.93 16.18 -1.77
C CYS A 70 -1.23 15.10 -0.70
N PHE A 71 -0.21 14.36 -0.25
CA PHE A 71 -0.36 13.40 0.85
C PHE A 71 -0.63 14.08 2.20
N SER A 72 0.03 15.19 2.52
CA SER A 72 -0.23 15.96 3.74
C SER A 72 -1.64 16.53 3.76
N ILE A 73 -2.10 17.12 2.66
CA ILE A 73 -3.48 17.64 2.52
C ILE A 73 -4.48 16.48 2.58
N HIS A 74 -4.22 15.36 1.90
CA HIS A 74 -5.07 14.17 1.99
C HIS A 74 -5.18 13.68 3.44
N ASN A 75 -4.07 13.50 4.14
CA ASN A 75 -4.06 13.02 5.53
C ASN A 75 -4.70 14.01 6.49
N PHE A 76 -4.57 15.32 6.26
CA PHE A 76 -5.21 16.37 7.07
C PHE A 76 -6.73 16.39 6.85
N LEU A 77 -7.18 16.37 5.59
CA LEU A 77 -8.60 16.27 5.26
C LEU A 77 -9.18 14.93 5.70
N GLN A 78 -8.45 13.82 5.59
CA GLN A 78 -8.86 12.51 6.09
C GLN A 78 -9.01 12.52 7.61
N GLN A 79 -8.10 13.17 8.36
CA GLN A 79 -8.24 13.33 9.81
C GLN A 79 -9.42 14.21 10.19
N ILE A 80 -9.64 15.34 9.49
CA ILE A 80 -10.81 16.21 9.73
C ILE A 80 -12.11 15.49 9.36
N LEU A 81 -12.16 14.77 8.23
CA LEU A 81 -13.32 14.01 7.80
C LEU A 81 -13.57 12.79 8.68
N VAL A 82 -12.54 12.14 9.24
CA VAL A 82 -12.70 11.07 10.23
C VAL A 82 -13.11 11.63 11.58
N ALA A 83 -12.55 12.75 12.04
CA ALA A 83 -12.98 13.41 13.27
C ALA A 83 -14.44 13.88 13.15
N ASN A 84 -14.78 14.58 12.06
CA ASN A 84 -16.15 14.97 11.75
C ASN A 84 -17.05 13.75 11.59
N ARG A 85 -16.61 12.66 10.94
CA ARG A 85 -17.37 11.41 10.87
C ARG A 85 -17.55 10.79 12.26
N LEU A 86 -16.58 10.85 13.16
CA LEU A 86 -16.69 10.35 14.54
C LEU A 86 -17.60 11.23 15.40
N PHE A 87 -17.60 12.56 15.22
CA PHE A 87 -18.60 13.45 15.81
C PHE A 87 -20.00 13.16 15.25
N PHE A 88 -20.12 13.00 13.92
CA PHE A 88 -21.37 12.58 13.28
C PHE A 88 -21.77 11.13 13.58
N GLU A 89 -20.88 10.23 13.97
CA GLU A 89 -21.14 8.82 14.33
C GLU A 89 -21.38 8.64 15.83
N TYR A 90 -20.98 9.63 16.63
CA TYR A 90 -21.48 9.85 17.98
C TYR A 90 -22.92 10.40 17.94
N ASP A 91 -23.18 11.41 17.11
CA ASP A 91 -24.49 12.05 16.91
C ASP A 91 -25.49 11.10 16.20
N ASN A 92 -25.08 10.46 15.10
CA ASN A 92 -25.84 9.43 14.38
C ASN A 92 -25.62 8.02 14.93
N LYS A 93 -25.08 7.83 16.15
CA LYS A 93 -25.31 6.58 16.87
C LYS A 93 -26.80 6.35 17.21
N VAL A 94 -27.60 7.40 17.01
CA VAL A 94 -29.07 7.43 17.00
C VAL A 94 -29.69 6.92 15.67
N LYS A 95 -28.91 6.73 14.59
CA LYS A 95 -29.40 6.32 13.26
C LYS A 95 -28.56 5.22 12.59
N LEU A 96 -29.22 4.08 12.37
CA LEU A 96 -28.69 2.83 11.83
C LEU A 96 -28.06 2.93 10.41
N GLU A 97 -27.03 2.09 10.21
CA GLU A 97 -26.78 1.18 9.07
C GLU A 97 -27.12 1.61 7.63
N SER A 98 -26.11 1.60 6.73
CA SER A 98 -26.16 0.84 5.45
C SER A 98 -24.86 0.84 4.61
N ASP A 99 -24.56 -0.35 4.09
CA ASP A 99 -23.69 -0.88 3.01
C ASP A 99 -22.78 -0.05 2.06
N ASN A 100 -21.52 -0.53 1.92
CA ASN A 100 -20.84 -1.13 0.73
C ASN A 100 -20.97 -0.55 -0.71
N ALA A 101 -20.02 -0.67 -1.67
CA ALA A 101 -18.57 -1.01 -1.70
C ALA A 101 -17.96 -0.87 -3.15
N ASN A 102 -16.61 -0.97 -3.29
CA ASN A 102 -15.82 -1.27 -4.55
C ASN A 102 -15.82 -0.20 -5.69
N GLN A 103 -14.93 -0.10 -6.71
CA GLN A 103 -13.57 -0.59 -7.13
C GLN A 103 -13.10 0.32 -8.35
N ASN A 104 -11.99 0.25 -9.12
CA ASN A 104 -10.79 -0.62 -9.29
C ASN A 104 -9.66 0.10 -10.10
N GLN A 105 -8.36 -0.26 -9.88
CA GLN A 105 -7.20 -0.33 -10.84
C GLN A 105 -6.83 0.92 -11.73
N ASN A 106 -5.74 1.03 -12.52
CA ASN A 106 -4.64 0.13 -13.00
C ASN A 106 -3.22 0.77 -12.85
N SER A 107 -2.16 0.03 -13.21
CA SER A 107 -0.73 0.29 -12.95
C SER A 107 0.09 0.90 -14.12
N THR A 108 1.29 1.44 -13.82
CA THR A 108 2.56 1.29 -14.58
C THR A 108 3.74 1.80 -13.72
N THR A 109 4.91 1.16 -13.79
CA THR A 109 6.15 1.49 -13.04
C THR A 109 7.39 1.37 -13.92
N SER A 110 8.41 2.21 -13.71
CA SER A 110 9.72 2.16 -14.39
C SER A 110 10.88 2.31 -13.39
N ASN A 111 11.94 1.53 -13.55
CA ASN A 111 13.01 1.34 -12.55
C ASN A 111 14.32 2.08 -12.87
N PHE A 112 15.12 2.35 -11.83
CA PHE A 112 16.59 2.32 -11.91
C PHE A 112 17.18 2.07 -10.50
N PHE A 113 18.04 1.06 -10.32
CA PHE A 113 18.69 0.69 -9.05
C PHE A 113 20.04 -0.02 -9.30
N ALA A 114 20.97 0.05 -8.35
CA ALA A 114 22.33 -0.49 -8.50
C ALA A 114 22.54 -1.86 -7.83
N ALA A 115 23.63 -2.54 -8.19
CA ALA A 115 23.90 -3.93 -7.77
C ALA A 115 24.23 -4.08 -6.27
N SER A 116 24.97 -3.14 -5.67
CA SER A 116 25.31 -3.19 -4.23
C SER A 116 24.07 -3.06 -3.35
N ASP A 117 23.15 -2.16 -3.73
CA ASP A 117 21.83 -2.02 -3.08
C ASP A 117 21.04 -3.34 -3.14
N GLN A 118 21.21 -4.13 -4.22
CA GLN A 118 20.51 -5.40 -4.40
C GLN A 118 20.96 -6.46 -3.38
N GLU A 119 22.23 -6.52 -3.00
CA GLU A 119 22.71 -7.46 -1.98
C GLU A 119 22.19 -7.11 -0.59
N PHE A 120 22.33 -5.84 -0.19
CA PHE A 120 21.77 -5.33 1.07
C PHE A 120 20.25 -5.58 1.17
N MET A 121 19.50 -5.27 0.11
CA MET A 121 18.04 -5.47 0.07
C MET A 121 17.61 -6.94 0.03
N GLN A 122 18.49 -7.87 -0.36
CA GLN A 122 18.25 -9.31 -0.20
C GLN A 122 18.52 -9.78 1.24
N GLN A 123 19.59 -9.31 1.87
CA GLN A 123 19.87 -9.61 3.29
C GLN A 123 18.75 -9.10 4.20
N PHE A 124 18.32 -7.85 4.01
CA PHE A 124 17.22 -7.23 4.77
C PHE A 124 15.88 -7.96 4.57
N ARG A 125 15.60 -8.45 3.35
CA ARG A 125 14.44 -9.32 3.10
C ARG A 125 14.53 -10.61 3.89
N ASN A 126 15.68 -11.28 3.86
CA ASN A 126 15.90 -12.55 4.56
C ASN A 126 15.76 -12.38 6.09
N GLN A 127 16.17 -11.24 6.65
CA GLN A 127 15.93 -10.88 8.04
C GLN A 127 14.43 -10.78 8.34
N ILE A 128 13.70 -9.90 7.63
CA ILE A 128 12.24 -9.71 7.82
C ILE A 128 11.47 -11.02 7.64
N THR A 129 11.93 -11.91 6.75
CA THR A 129 11.32 -13.22 6.50
C THR A 129 11.44 -14.16 7.71
N ASN A 130 12.54 -14.09 8.46
CA ASN A 130 12.69 -14.86 9.71
C ASN A 130 11.91 -14.24 10.87
N GLU A 131 11.82 -12.91 10.96
CA GLU A 131 10.96 -12.22 11.94
C GLU A 131 9.48 -12.57 11.73
N LEU A 132 8.98 -12.43 10.49
CA LEU A 132 7.59 -12.76 10.16
C LEU A 132 7.25 -14.22 10.46
N PHE A 133 8.17 -15.16 10.22
CA PHE A 133 7.92 -16.57 10.55
C PHE A 133 7.76 -16.80 12.05
N GLN A 134 8.56 -16.14 12.91
CA GLN A 134 8.41 -16.21 14.37
C GLN A 134 7.08 -15.62 14.88
N VAL A 135 6.47 -14.70 14.13
CA VAL A 135 5.19 -14.07 14.47
C VAL A 135 3.97 -14.90 14.02
N PHE A 136 4.14 -15.81 13.06
CA PHE A 136 3.05 -16.56 12.41
C PHE A 136 3.13 -18.09 12.57
N ASN A 137 4.04 -18.60 13.40
CA ASN A 137 4.23 -20.04 13.67
C ASN A 137 4.48 -20.31 15.17
#